data_AF-A0AAD8IKC7-F1
#
_entry.id   AF-A0AAD8IKC7-F1
#
_cell.length_a   1.000
_cell.length_b   1.000
_cell.length_c   1.000
_cell.angle_alpha   90.00
_cell.angle_beta   90.00
_cell.angle_gamma   90.00
#
_symmetry.space_group_name_H-M   'P 1'
#
loop_
_entity.id
_entity.type
_entity.pdbx_description
1 polymer ?
#
loop_
_entity_poly.entity_id
_entity_poly.type
_entity_poly.pdbx_seq_one_letter_code
_entity_poly.pdbx_strand_id
1 'polypeptide(L)'
;MIDSGGEETDTHLFLQCSYSIWVLEQLLGPLGVHANFNQTWTSFLLDIDILHGKVEKTIALLAIQIYTCHLWRERNARAHDNGIFRPSRLLQGIKMDLRACLASSTWNRPGSDY
;
A
#
# COMPACT_ATOMS: atom_id res chain seq x y z
N MET A 1 -11.04 -9.72 4.76
CA MET A 1 -11.88 -8.85 3.93
C MET A 1 -13.32 -9.33 3.88
N ILE A 2 -13.60 -10.55 4.32
CA ILE A 2 -14.86 -10.86 4.98
C ILE A 2 -14.46 -11.14 6.42
N ASP A 3 -14.52 -10.11 7.25
CA ASP A 3 -14.61 -10.31 8.68
C ASP A 3 -16.07 -10.02 9.07
N SER A 4 -16.55 -10.75 10.06
CA SER A 4 -17.95 -11.00 10.30
C SER A 4 -18.64 -9.75 10.87
N GLY A 5 -19.36 -9.02 10.04
CA GLY A 5 -20.41 -8.08 10.48
C GLY A 5 -19.97 -6.68 10.93
N GLY A 6 -18.74 -6.25 10.66
CA GLY A 6 -18.31 -4.86 10.86
C GLY A 6 -18.61 -3.98 9.65
N GLU A 7 -18.88 -2.69 9.87
CA GLU A 7 -18.92 -1.70 8.77
C GLU A 7 -17.57 -1.68 8.03
N GLU A 8 -17.61 -1.77 6.70
CA GLU A 8 -16.42 -1.68 5.85
C GLU A 8 -15.88 -0.24 5.89
N THR A 9 -15.01 0.05 6.86
CA THR A 9 -14.28 1.31 6.97
C THR A 9 -12.93 1.22 6.25
N ASP A 10 -12.36 2.37 5.89
CA ASP A 10 -11.00 2.47 5.36
C ASP A 10 -9.99 1.79 6.31
N THR A 11 -10.10 2.06 7.61
CA THR A 11 -9.25 1.46 8.64
C THR A 11 -9.41 -0.05 8.67
N HIS A 12 -10.65 -0.57 8.60
CA HIS A 12 -10.87 -2.02 8.54
C HIS A 12 -10.22 -2.65 7.29
N LEU A 13 -10.45 -2.02 6.14
CA LEU A 13 -9.99 -2.52 4.84
C LEU A 13 -8.46 -2.52 4.74
N PHE A 14 -7.81 -1.44 5.18
CA PHE A 14 -6.38 -1.22 4.99
C PHE A 14 -5.54 -1.76 6.15
N LEU A 15 -6.04 -1.75 7.39
CA LEU A 15 -5.22 -1.99 8.60
C LEU A 15 -5.77 -3.01 9.58
N GLN A 16 -6.99 -3.52 9.47
CA GLN A 16 -7.52 -4.48 10.46
C GLN A 16 -7.75 -5.87 9.86
N CYS A 17 -7.58 -6.02 8.55
CA CYS A 17 -7.66 -7.31 7.92
C CYS A 17 -6.31 -8.04 7.97
N SER A 18 -6.30 -9.31 8.38
CA SER A 18 -5.08 -10.14 8.37
C SER A 18 -4.44 -10.23 6.98
N TYR A 19 -5.24 -10.15 5.91
CA TYR A 19 -4.75 -10.07 4.53
C TYR A 19 -3.94 -8.80 4.29
N SER A 20 -4.47 -7.65 4.70
CA SER A 20 -3.93 -6.32 4.43
C SER A 20 -2.69 -6.06 5.29
N ILE A 21 -2.73 -6.41 6.57
CA ILE A 21 -1.58 -6.31 7.49
C ILE A 21 -0.42 -7.17 7.02
N TRP A 22 -0.68 -8.41 6.62
CA TRP A 22 0.41 -9.27 6.14
C TRP A 22 1.13 -8.63 4.95
N VAL A 23 0.39 -8.03 4.01
CA VAL A 23 0.99 -7.34 2.88
C VAL A 23 1.78 -6.11 3.33
N LEU A 24 1.23 -5.29 4.23
CA LEU A 24 1.90 -4.08 4.74
C LEU A 24 3.20 -4.41 5.48
N GLU A 25 3.20 -5.41 6.36
CA GLU A 25 4.40 -5.87 7.06
C GLU A 25 5.50 -6.31 6.08
N GLN A 26 5.13 -7.06 5.03
CA GLN A 26 6.09 -7.51 4.02
C GLN A 26 6.54 -6.40 3.06
N LEU A 27 5.77 -5.31 2.95
CA LEU A 27 6.03 -4.19 2.07
C LEU A 27 6.89 -3.11 2.74
N LEU A 28 6.54 -2.72 3.96
CA LEU A 28 7.14 -1.59 4.67
C LEU A 28 8.00 -2.00 5.87
N GLY A 29 7.92 -3.24 6.34
CA GLY A 29 8.83 -3.77 7.37
C GLY A 29 10.32 -3.58 7.04
N PRO A 30 10.78 -3.72 5.78
CA PRO A 30 12.16 -3.39 5.40
C PRO A 30 12.55 -1.90 5.59
N LEU A 31 11.57 -1.00 5.71
CA LEU A 31 11.76 0.42 5.99
C LEU A 31 11.57 0.75 7.49
N GLY A 32 11.36 -0.26 8.34
CA GLY A 32 11.12 -0.08 9.77
C GLY A 32 9.70 0.40 10.13
N VAL A 33 8.76 0.38 9.18
CA VAL A 33 7.36 0.72 9.43
C VAL A 33 6.55 -0.56 9.62
N HIS A 34 5.85 -0.65 10.73
CA HIS A 34 5.02 -1.79 11.10
C HIS A 34 3.57 -1.37 11.22
N ALA A 35 2.66 -2.18 10.68
CA ALA A 35 1.23 -1.95 10.75
C ALA A 35 0.63 -2.68 11.96
N ASN A 36 -0.20 -1.99 12.73
CA ASN A 36 -0.88 -2.56 13.89
C ASN A 36 -2.40 -2.63 13.68
N PHE A 37 -3.02 -3.75 14.06
CA PHE A 37 -4.48 -3.95 14.02
C PHE A 37 -5.28 -2.89 14.80
N ASN A 38 -4.68 -2.25 15.80
CA ASN A 38 -5.35 -1.23 16.62
C ASN A 38 -5.14 0.20 16.10
N GLN A 39 -4.49 0.37 14.95
CA GLN A 39 -4.12 1.66 14.40
C GLN A 39 -5.18 2.18 13.41
N THR A 40 -5.37 3.51 13.36
CA THR A 40 -6.19 4.14 12.33
C THR A 40 -5.38 4.42 11.08
N TRP A 41 -6.04 4.55 9.92
CA TRP A 41 -5.33 4.89 8.68
C TRP A 41 -4.52 6.17 8.81
N THR A 42 -5.10 7.19 9.45
CA THR A 42 -4.43 8.46 9.69
C THR A 42 -3.19 8.33 10.58
N SER A 43 -3.26 7.60 11.69
CA SER A 43 -2.09 7.46 12.56
C SER A 43 -0.98 6.64 11.90
N PHE A 44 -1.32 5.67 11.05
CA PHE A 44 -0.35 4.93 10.26
C PHE A 44 0.39 5.81 9.25
N LEU A 45 -0.32 6.72 8.58
CA LEU A 45 0.33 7.69 7.69
C LEU A 45 1.25 8.66 8.45
N LEU A 46 0.91 9.02 9.69
CA LEU A 46 1.77 9.84 10.54
C LEU A 46 3.07 9.12 10.93
N ASP A 47 3.02 7.82 11.21
CA ASP A 47 4.24 7.03 11.50
C ASP A 47 5.22 7.04 10.31
N ILE A 48 4.68 7.03 9.09
CA ILE A 48 5.49 7.16 7.87
C ILE A 48 6.04 8.57 7.71
N ASP A 49 5.27 9.58 8.12
CA ASP A 49 5.69 10.97 8.05
C ASP A 49 6.92 11.25 8.95
N ILE A 50 7.05 10.50 10.05
CA ILE A 50 8.13 10.59 11.04
C ILE A 50 9.40 9.86 10.59
N LEU A 51 9.37 9.05 9.52
CA LEU A 51 10.55 8.36 9.02
C LEU A 51 11.72 9.32 8.76
N HIS A 52 12.87 9.00 9.34
CA HIS A 52 14.12 9.70 9.08
C HIS A 52 14.66 9.31 7.72
N GLY A 53 14.78 10.29 6.82
CA GLY A 53 15.33 10.08 5.47
C GLY A 53 14.30 10.40 4.39
N LYS A 54 14.63 11.40 3.56
CA LYS A 54 13.73 11.88 2.51
C LYS A 54 13.42 10.77 1.48
N VAL A 55 14.39 9.90 1.20
CA VAL A 55 14.26 8.84 0.20
C VAL A 55 13.36 7.72 0.73
N GLU A 56 13.63 7.25 1.95
CA GLU A 56 12.87 6.20 2.64
C GLU A 56 11.41 6.61 2.79
N LYS A 57 11.17 7.84 3.25
CA LYS A 57 9.83 8.42 3.35
C LYS A 57 9.12 8.48 1.99
N THR A 58 9.81 8.92 0.94
CA THR A 58 9.22 8.98 -0.41
C THR A 58 8.88 7.58 -0.93
N ILE A 59 9.76 6.59 -0.72
CA ILE A 59 9.52 5.20 -1.10
C ILE A 59 8.34 4.62 -0.31
N ALA A 60 8.25 4.87 0.99
CA ALA A 60 7.15 4.40 1.84
C ALA A 60 5.80 5.00 1.39
N LEU A 61 5.74 6.31 1.15
CA LEU A 61 4.54 6.98 0.65
C LEU A 61 4.11 6.44 -0.74
N LEU A 62 5.06 6.27 -1.65
CA LEU A 62 4.79 5.70 -2.97
C LEU A 62 4.31 4.25 -2.87
N ALA A 63 4.95 3.43 -2.04
CA ALA A 63 4.57 2.06 -1.78
C ALA A 63 3.14 1.97 -1.22
N ILE A 64 2.75 2.89 -0.33
CA ILE A 64 1.39 3.00 0.19
C ILE A 64 0.38 3.35 -0.91
N GLN A 65 0.68 4.33 -1.76
CA GLN A 65 -0.24 4.71 -2.83
C GLN A 65 -0.51 3.52 -3.77
N ILE A 66 0.55 2.82 -4.17
CA ILE A 66 0.46 1.62 -5.02
C ILE A 66 -0.30 0.51 -4.29
N TYR A 67 0.01 0.26 -3.02
CA TYR A 67 -0.69 -0.69 -2.17
C TYR A 67 -2.20 -0.44 -2.12
N THR A 68 -2.62 0.79 -1.84
CA THR A 68 -4.04 1.18 -1.77
C THR A 68 -4.75 0.88 -3.08
N CYS A 69 -4.12 1.20 -4.23
CA CYS A 69 -4.67 0.89 -5.55
C CYS A 69 -4.80 -0.61 -5.82
N HIS A 70 -3.79 -1.41 -5.47
CA HIS A 70 -3.85 -2.87 -5.60
C HIS A 70 -4.90 -3.49 -4.69
N LEU A 71 -4.98 -3.02 -3.44
CA LEU A 71 -5.94 -3.53 -2.46
C LEU A 71 -7.37 -3.21 -2.86
N TRP A 72 -7.63 -1.99 -3.35
CA TRP A 72 -8.94 -1.60 -3.88
C TRP A 72 -9.37 -2.46 -5.07
N ARG A 73 -8.44 -2.69 -6.02
CA ARG A 73 -8.70 -3.58 -7.17
C ARG A 73 -9.04 -5.00 -6.74
N GLU A 74 -8.30 -5.54 -5.77
CA GLU A 74 -8.58 -6.86 -5.22
C GLU A 74 -9.94 -6.92 -4.51
N ARG A 75 -10.23 -5.95 -3.63
CA ARG A 75 -11.54 -5.88 -2.98
C ARG A 75 -12.69 -5.84 -3.99
N ASN A 76 -12.56 -5.06 -5.06
CA ASN A 76 -13.57 -5.01 -6.12
C ASN A 76 -13.64 -6.31 -6.92
N ALA A 77 -12.51 -6.98 -7.18
CA ALA A 77 -12.52 -8.29 -7.84
C ALA A 77 -13.31 -9.32 -7.02
N ARG A 78 -13.13 -9.33 -5.68
CA ARG A 78 -13.89 -10.19 -4.77
C ARG A 78 -15.38 -9.87 -4.77
N ALA A 79 -15.74 -8.58 -4.75
CA ALA A 79 -17.13 -8.15 -4.74
C ALA A 79 -17.91 -8.52 -6.02
N HIS A 80 -17.21 -8.71 -7.13
CA HIS A 80 -17.78 -9.07 -8.43
C HIS A 80 -17.44 -10.51 -8.86
N ASP A 81 -17.10 -11.40 -7.92
CA ASP A 81 -16.78 -12.82 -8.15
C ASP A 81 -15.70 -13.07 -9.22
N ASN A 82 -14.81 -12.10 -9.44
CA ASN A 82 -13.67 -12.22 -10.36
C ASN A 82 -12.48 -12.98 -9.74
N GLY A 83 -12.69 -13.63 -8.60
CA GLY A 83 -11.72 -14.44 -7.88
C GLY A 83 -11.06 -13.73 -6.70
N ILE A 84 -10.29 -14.51 -5.94
CA ILE A 84 -9.53 -14.07 -4.77
C ILE A 84 -8.04 -14.24 -5.06
N PHE A 85 -7.27 -13.15 -4.98
CA PHE A 85 -5.82 -13.23 -5.07
C PHE A 85 -5.22 -13.63 -3.73
N ARG A 86 -4.12 -14.39 -3.78
CA ARG A 86 -3.30 -14.65 -2.58
C ARG A 86 -2.55 -13.36 -2.19
N PRO A 87 -2.35 -13.08 -0.89
CA PRO A 87 -1.60 -11.91 -0.43
C PRO A 87 -0.24 -11.75 -1.11
N SER A 88 0.45 -12.87 -1.36
CA SER A 88 1.75 -12.89 -2.05
C SER A 88 1.69 -12.41 -3.50
N ARG A 89 0.61 -12.70 -4.23
CA ARG A 89 0.41 -12.22 -5.61
C ARG A 89 0.20 -10.71 -5.63
N LEU A 90 -0.59 -10.19 -4.69
CA LEU A 90 -0.80 -8.75 -4.53
C LEU A 90 0.50 -8.03 -4.16
N LEU A 91 1.26 -8.57 -3.21
CA LEU A 91 2.59 -8.05 -2.84
C LEU A 91 3.56 -8.05 -4.02
N GLN A 92 3.58 -9.11 -4.83
CA GLN A 92 4.42 -9.17 -6.02
C GLN A 92 4.06 -8.08 -7.03
N GLY A 93 2.77 -7.86 -7.28
CA GLY A 93 2.27 -6.78 -8.15
C GLY A 93 2.69 -5.40 -7.65
N ILE A 94 2.54 -5.14 -6.34
CA ILE A 94 2.99 -3.89 -5.72
C ILE A 94 4.50 -3.69 -5.90
N LYS A 95 5.32 -4.71 -5.63
CA LYS A 95 6.78 -4.63 -5.78
C LYS A 95 7.22 -4.43 -7.22
N MET A 96 6.47 -4.93 -8.20
CA MET A 96 6.74 -4.68 -9.62
C MET A 96 6.44 -3.23 -10.00
N ASP A 97 5.26 -2.73 -9.63
CA ASP A 97 4.85 -1.35 -9.93
C ASP A 97 5.76 -0.33 -9.22
N LEU A 98 6.13 -0.59 -7.96
CA LEU A 98 7.05 0.27 -7.21
C LEU A 98 8.41 0.36 -7.90
N ARG A 99 8.97 -0.78 -8.35
CA ARG A 99 10.22 -0.77 -9.12
C ARG A 99 10.08 -0.04 -10.45
N ALA A 100 8.96 -0.22 -11.14
CA ALA A 100 8.70 0.49 -12.40
C ALA A 100 8.66 2.01 -12.18
N CYS A 101 7.98 2.49 -11.14
CA CYS A 101 7.94 3.91 -10.78
C CYS A 101 9.32 4.47 -10.37
N LEU A 102 10.11 3.70 -9.62
CA LEU A 102 11.46 4.12 -9.23
C LEU A 102 12.44 4.09 -10.41
N ALA A 103 12.27 3.15 -11.34
CA ALA A 103 13.08 3.05 -12.56
C ALA A 103 12.65 4.04 -13.64
N SER A 104 11.42 4.56 -13.60
CA SER A 104 10.95 5.62 -14.49
C SER A 104 11.57 6.95 -14.08
N SER A 105 12.86 7.12 -14.40
CA SER A 105 13.59 8.39 -14.36
C SER A 105 13.06 9.42 -15.37
N THR A 106 12.01 9.06 -16.11
CA THR A 106 11.46 9.79 -17.25
C THR A 106 10.08 10.35 -16.92
N TRP A 107 9.93 11.05 -15.80
CA TRP A 107 9.07 12.23 -15.88
C TRP A 107 9.82 13.16 -16.83
N ASN A 108 9.44 13.18 -18.11
CA ASN A 108 9.90 14.21 -19.04
C ASN A 108 9.72 15.54 -18.31
N ARG A 109 10.81 16.16 -17.85
CA ARG A 109 10.82 17.60 -17.63
C ARG A 109 10.39 18.16 -18.98
N PRO A 110 9.21 18.77 -19.14
CA PRO A 110 8.99 19.58 -20.33
C PRO A 110 10.18 20.54 -20.37
N GLY A 111 10.81 20.59 -21.54
CA GLY A 111 12.04 21.34 -21.76
C GLY A 111 11.93 22.70 -21.09
N SER A 112 13.00 23.03 -20.36
CA SER A 112 13.38 24.41 -20.13
C SER A 112 13.75 25.00 -21.49
N ASP A 113 12.74 25.26 -22.32
CA ASP A 113 12.84 26.19 -23.42
C ASP A 113 12.14 27.47 -22.95
N TYR A 114 12.93 28.55 -22.98
CA TYR A 114 12.69 29.94 -22.53
C TYR A 114 13.08 30.27 -21.08
#